data_AF-A0A7S4IF36-F1
#
_entry.id   AF-A0A7S4IF36-F1
#
_cell.length_a   1.000
_cell.length_b   1.000
_cell.length_c   1.000
_cell.angle_alpha   90.00
_cell.angle_beta   90.00
_cell.angle_gamma   90.00
#
_symmetry.space_group_name_H-M   'P 1'
#
loop_
_entity.id
_entity.type
_entity.pdbx_description
1 polymer ?
#
loop_
_entity_poly.entity_id
_entity_poly.type
_entity_poly.pdbx_seq_one_letter_code
_entity_poly.pdbx_strand_id
1 'polypeptide(L)'
;SVLTKWVFTQTNKVIIPTRPKFSLRKHSRKRKHGVCFLFAMGKNARKGKRPSNTNEKLYSAVVLSGDLKKHQKCLQAVPDNINNYVQDKTALAYACERGNVELVKFLLTVPGVNIERGQKGGRSPFDMTNNQEILDLFNHPDFFAGSQELRMRIAEKEKTLVENFTKHTSHATGGKLTDDRIAALRDVIGKSKENIKQKFHLGELSLGFPGKLEWEEANEILTGIPESYKTVTEHITSVQGQITKNNTRIRDIDAEIQALQQEKTQLLEAVSDLSDSVEKDTALSVSISAVRHFAPSVAKPVLEVESELASAVATQLKNDPEDFGSLYSDDGRLPLALVLNSAKMSPEVIKELADLDSFDFFSPGLDSTLKFYGIDFATRKDLCYLSHMMQRNQHPSYDDHKVKCVVCSSDNGEAISYLLEEHDLDALPTDFAAQMNGPHLLGTDIQDLVNEFQLDTRTAKSVMKSIRYLRKLHQNALKDN
;
A
#
# COMPACT_ATOMS: atom_id res chain seq x y z
N SER A 1 -11.96 -0.40 -35.87
CA SER A 1 -12.99 0.20 -35.00
C SER A 1 -12.35 0.53 -33.66
N VAL A 2 -12.41 1.81 -33.29
CA VAL A 2 -12.26 2.37 -31.91
C VAL A 2 -10.93 2.07 -31.19
N LEU A 3 -9.92 2.96 -31.28
CA LEU A 3 -9.68 4.10 -30.39
C LEU A 3 -9.45 3.74 -28.92
N THR A 4 -8.19 3.78 -28.49
CA THR A 4 -7.80 4.23 -27.14
C THR A 4 -6.54 5.10 -27.22
N LYS A 5 -6.77 6.42 -27.30
CA LYS A 5 -5.84 7.49 -26.90
C LYS A 5 -5.69 7.43 -25.37
N TRP A 6 -4.46 7.44 -24.84
CA TRP A 6 -3.75 8.62 -24.27
C TRP A 6 -4.50 9.26 -23.09
N VAL A 7 -3.90 9.44 -21.90
CA VAL A 7 -2.91 10.50 -21.53
C VAL A 7 -2.16 10.01 -20.26
N PHE A 8 -0.82 9.86 -20.19
CA PHE A 8 0.30 10.82 -20.08
C PHE A 8 0.30 11.69 -18.80
N THR A 9 1.20 11.50 -17.84
CA THR A 9 2.43 12.30 -17.59
C THR A 9 2.70 12.19 -16.07
N GLN A 10 3.89 12.27 -15.44
CA GLN A 10 5.16 12.92 -15.76
C GLN A 10 6.33 12.15 -15.08
N THR A 11 7.45 12.01 -15.78
CA THR A 11 8.76 12.32 -15.18
C THR A 11 9.61 12.99 -16.25
N ASN A 12 9.95 14.25 -15.98
CA ASN A 12 10.67 15.15 -16.86
C ASN A 12 12.16 15.20 -16.45
N LYS A 13 13.01 15.43 -17.46
CA LYS A 13 14.42 15.91 -17.41
C LYS A 13 15.58 14.90 -17.37
N VAL A 14 15.88 14.41 -18.59
CA VAL A 14 17.14 14.55 -19.37
C VAL A 14 18.18 15.53 -18.77
N ILE A 15 19.49 15.23 -18.73
CA ILE A 15 20.52 15.62 -19.74
C ILE A 15 21.78 14.70 -19.74
N ILE A 16 22.03 14.16 -20.94
CA ILE A 16 23.21 13.63 -21.72
C ILE A 16 24.56 14.36 -21.41
N PRO A 17 25.79 13.97 -21.88
CA PRO A 17 26.16 12.95 -22.87
C PRO A 17 27.47 12.17 -22.56
N THR A 18 28.13 11.32 -23.37
CA THR A 18 28.25 11.04 -24.81
C THR A 18 29.05 9.73 -24.97
N ARG A 19 28.82 8.95 -26.02
CA ARG A 19 29.81 7.95 -26.53
C ARG A 19 31.00 8.67 -27.20
N PRO A 20 32.13 7.99 -27.46
CA PRO A 20 32.25 7.34 -28.78
C PRO A 20 32.82 5.91 -28.74
N LYS A 21 32.53 5.20 -29.84
CA LYS A 21 32.95 3.85 -30.21
C LYS A 21 34.46 3.80 -30.48
N PHE A 22 35.13 2.67 -30.23
CA PHE A 22 36.10 2.07 -31.16
C PHE A 22 36.26 0.57 -30.88
N SER A 23 36.66 -0.14 -31.93
CA SER A 23 36.47 -1.56 -32.17
C SER A 23 37.74 -2.40 -31.98
N LEU A 24 37.54 -3.72 -32.05
CA LEU A 24 38.46 -4.77 -32.53
C LEU A 24 39.46 -5.44 -31.55
N ARG A 25 39.25 -6.78 -31.51
CA ARG A 25 40.22 -7.88 -31.65
C ARG A 25 40.86 -8.55 -30.41
N LYS A 26 40.46 -9.81 -30.30
CA LYS A 26 41.12 -11.04 -29.78
C LYS A 26 42.66 -11.00 -29.70
N HIS A 27 43.20 -11.54 -28.59
CA HIS A 27 44.23 -12.60 -28.47
C HIS A 27 44.44 -12.86 -26.97
N SER A 28 43.97 -13.95 -26.35
CA SER A 28 44.48 -15.33 -26.29
C SER A 28 45.86 -15.52 -25.62
N ARG A 29 45.84 -16.40 -24.58
CA ARG A 29 46.93 -17.22 -23.97
C ARG A 29 47.79 -16.58 -22.86
N LYS A 30 47.64 -17.07 -21.61
CA LYS A 30 48.49 -18.09 -20.90
C LYS A 30 49.86 -17.48 -20.52
N ARG A 31 50.36 -17.45 -19.27
CA ARG A 31 50.29 -18.38 -18.13
C ARG A 31 50.91 -17.72 -16.88
N LYS A 32 50.34 -18.08 -15.72
CA LYS A 32 50.98 -18.46 -14.42
C LYS A 32 51.92 -17.50 -13.66
N HIS A 33 51.65 -17.48 -12.34
CA HIS A 33 52.41 -16.95 -11.20
C HIS A 33 52.21 -15.46 -10.92
N GLY A 34 51.34 -15.17 -9.95
CA GLY A 34 51.02 -13.82 -9.48
C GLY A 34 49.92 -13.85 -8.43
N VAL A 35 50.35 -14.10 -7.21
CA VAL A 35 49.64 -14.07 -5.93
C VAL A 35 48.50 -13.02 -5.84
N CYS A 36 47.26 -13.51 -5.73
CA CYS A 36 46.19 -13.16 -4.78
C CYS A 36 46.08 -11.75 -4.13
N PHE A 37 46.44 -10.65 -4.80
CA PHE A 37 46.42 -9.32 -4.15
C PHE A 37 45.26 -8.37 -4.52
N LEU A 38 44.20 -8.80 -5.23
CA LEU A 38 43.27 -7.83 -5.85
C LEU A 38 41.78 -8.15 -5.83
N PHE A 39 41.24 -8.82 -4.81
CA PHE A 39 39.77 -9.02 -4.73
C PHE A 39 39.07 -8.56 -3.44
N ALA A 40 39.74 -7.78 -2.58
CA ALA A 40 39.13 -7.26 -1.34
C ALA A 40 39.32 -5.74 -1.15
N MET A 41 39.39 -4.97 -2.23
CA MET A 41 39.37 -3.51 -2.18
C MET A 41 38.34 -2.99 -3.19
N GLY A 42 37.07 -3.09 -2.84
CA GLY A 42 35.96 -2.57 -3.65
C GLY A 42 34.86 -2.06 -2.73
N LYS A 43 34.92 -0.75 -2.42
CA LYS A 43 33.94 0.04 -1.66
C LYS A 43 33.89 -0.21 -0.15
N ASN A 44 34.71 0.54 0.60
CA ASN A 44 34.35 1.27 1.83
C ASN A 44 35.62 1.75 2.55
N ALA A 45 36.26 2.79 1.99
CA ALA A 45 37.27 3.58 2.69
C ALA A 45 36.69 4.98 2.95
N ARG A 46 35.75 5.09 3.90
CA ARG A 46 35.54 6.33 4.65
C ARG A 46 35.16 6.01 6.10
N LYS A 47 35.91 6.65 6.99
CA LYS A 47 35.83 6.71 8.46
C LYS A 47 36.59 5.62 9.21
N GLY A 48 37.64 6.08 9.90
CA GLY A 48 38.65 5.28 10.57
C GLY A 48 38.10 4.41 11.69
N LYS A 49 38.39 3.11 11.57
CA LYS A 49 38.60 2.18 12.67
C LYS A 49 39.80 1.30 12.29
N ARG A 50 40.68 1.04 13.26
CA ARG A 50 41.89 0.18 13.11
C ARG A 50 41.51 -1.18 12.48
N PRO A 51 42.37 -1.80 11.65
CA PRO A 51 42.06 -3.07 11.01
C PRO A 51 42.30 -4.24 11.99
N SER A 52 41.28 -4.66 12.74
CA SER A 52 41.36 -5.84 13.62
C SER A 52 40.81 -7.14 13.00
N ASN A 53 40.20 -7.10 11.80
CA ASN A 53 39.34 -8.21 11.32
C ASN A 53 39.74 -8.85 9.98
N THR A 54 40.96 -8.67 9.49
CA THR A 54 41.40 -9.34 8.25
C THR A 54 41.55 -10.85 8.43
N ASN A 55 42.12 -11.30 9.56
CA ASN A 55 42.36 -12.73 9.83
C ASN A 55 41.06 -13.49 10.15
N GLU A 56 40.11 -12.86 10.85
CA GLU A 56 38.81 -13.46 11.21
C GLU A 56 37.90 -13.62 9.97
N LYS A 57 37.94 -12.64 9.05
CA LYS A 57 37.25 -12.73 7.75
C LYS A 57 37.86 -13.78 6.82
N LEU A 58 39.18 -13.95 6.83
CA LEU A 58 39.86 -15.03 6.12
C LEU A 58 39.51 -16.39 6.71
N TYR A 59 39.61 -16.57 8.04
CA TYR A 59 39.28 -17.82 8.73
C TYR A 59 37.82 -18.26 8.49
N SER A 60 36.86 -17.34 8.63
CA SER A 60 35.46 -17.60 8.33
C SER A 60 35.21 -17.97 6.85
N ALA A 61 35.89 -17.33 5.89
CA ALA A 61 35.76 -17.66 4.47
C ALA A 61 36.29 -19.07 4.13
N VAL A 62 37.33 -19.53 4.81
CA VAL A 62 37.88 -20.89 4.63
C VAL A 62 36.91 -21.94 5.17
N VAL A 63 36.39 -21.73 6.38
CA VAL A 63 35.43 -22.64 7.03
C VAL A 63 34.09 -22.69 6.26
N LEU A 64 33.63 -21.56 5.73
CA LEU A 64 32.38 -21.47 4.96
C LEU A 64 32.49 -21.97 3.52
N SER A 65 33.69 -21.97 2.91
CA SER A 65 33.90 -22.49 1.55
C SER A 65 34.20 -23.98 1.51
N GLY A 66 34.76 -24.56 2.57
CA GLY A 66 35.04 -26.00 2.68
C GLY A 66 36.15 -26.52 1.76
N ASP A 67 36.84 -25.64 1.02
CA ASP A 67 37.86 -26.00 0.04
C ASP A 67 39.26 -25.90 0.67
N LEU A 68 39.73 -27.01 1.24
CA LEU A 68 41.03 -27.14 1.92
C LEU A 68 42.19 -26.83 0.97
N LYS A 69 42.10 -27.28 -0.30
CA LYS A 69 43.18 -27.16 -1.29
C LYS A 69 43.47 -25.71 -1.67
N LYS A 70 42.45 -24.84 -1.67
CA LYS A 70 42.63 -23.40 -1.96
C LYS A 70 43.24 -22.63 -0.79
N HIS A 71 43.12 -23.11 0.45
CA HIS A 71 43.37 -22.30 1.65
C HIS A 71 44.28 -22.93 2.70
N GLN A 72 44.93 -24.07 2.41
CA GLN A 72 45.89 -24.75 3.30
C GLN A 72 46.94 -23.81 3.93
N LYS A 73 47.43 -22.83 3.17
CA LYS A 73 48.39 -21.81 3.67
C LYS A 73 47.80 -20.78 4.63
N CYS A 74 46.48 -20.56 4.61
CA CYS A 74 45.80 -19.58 5.47
C CYS A 74 45.50 -20.15 6.87
N LEU A 75 45.28 -21.46 6.98
CA LEU A 75 45.01 -22.14 8.26
C LEU A 75 46.28 -22.31 9.13
N GLN A 76 47.46 -22.48 8.52
CA GLN A 76 48.74 -22.58 9.25
C GLN A 76 49.17 -21.27 9.93
N ALA A 77 48.58 -20.13 9.54
CA ALA A 77 48.96 -18.80 10.03
C ALA A 77 48.12 -18.32 11.24
N VAL A 78 47.14 -19.10 11.72
CA VAL A 78 46.23 -18.66 12.81
C VAL A 78 46.03 -19.75 13.88
N PRO A 79 47.01 -19.97 14.79
CA PRO A 79 46.83 -20.88 15.93
C PRO A 79 45.89 -20.31 17.00
N ASP A 80 45.91 -18.99 17.23
CA ASP A 80 45.35 -18.39 18.44
C ASP A 80 43.81 -18.30 18.46
N ASN A 81 43.12 -18.56 17.34
CA ASN A 81 41.66 -18.41 17.20
C ASN A 81 40.94 -19.68 16.70
N ILE A 82 41.59 -20.85 16.73
CA ILE A 82 41.05 -22.07 16.08
C ILE A 82 39.78 -22.63 16.75
N ASN A 83 39.51 -22.23 18.00
CA ASN A 83 38.33 -22.62 18.77
C ASN A 83 37.24 -21.53 18.82
N ASN A 84 37.40 -20.43 18.07
CA ASN A 84 36.41 -19.36 18.04
C ASN A 84 35.16 -19.77 17.28
N TYR A 85 34.04 -19.18 17.67
CA TYR A 85 32.77 -19.38 16.99
C TYR A 85 32.72 -18.54 15.72
N VAL A 86 32.67 -19.21 14.57
CA VAL A 86 32.19 -18.62 13.31
C VAL A 86 30.70 -18.91 13.27
N GLN A 87 29.82 -17.92 13.12
CA GLN A 87 28.35 -18.17 13.01
C GLN A 87 27.82 -19.19 14.05
N ASP A 88 28.25 -19.04 15.31
CA ASP A 88 27.90 -19.87 16.48
C ASP A 88 28.43 -21.32 16.52
N LYS A 89 29.31 -21.72 15.60
CA LYS A 89 29.99 -23.03 15.58
C LYS A 89 31.51 -22.90 15.45
N THR A 90 32.25 -23.86 15.99
CA THR A 90 33.70 -23.94 15.74
C THR A 90 33.98 -24.49 14.35
N ALA A 91 35.20 -24.30 13.85
CA ALA A 91 35.59 -24.83 12.55
C ALA A 91 35.47 -26.37 12.49
N LEU A 92 35.75 -27.05 13.61
CA LEU A 92 35.60 -28.50 13.70
C LEU A 92 34.13 -28.91 13.61
N ALA A 93 33.22 -28.21 14.31
CA ALA A 93 31.78 -28.46 14.21
C ALA A 93 31.23 -28.24 12.79
N TYR A 94 31.70 -27.21 12.08
CA TYR A 94 31.33 -26.99 10.69
C TYR A 94 31.82 -28.10 9.76
N ALA A 95 33.06 -28.55 9.94
CA ALA A 95 33.62 -29.64 9.15
C ALA A 95 32.84 -30.94 9.37
N CYS A 96 32.42 -31.20 10.61
CA CYS A 96 31.61 -32.34 11.02
C CYS A 96 30.18 -32.31 10.43
N GLU A 97 29.51 -31.15 10.50
CA GLU A 97 28.17 -30.94 9.93
C GLU A 97 28.16 -31.08 8.40
N ARG A 98 29.20 -30.58 7.74
CA ARG A 98 29.33 -30.68 6.28
C ARG A 98 29.86 -32.03 5.79
N GLY A 99 30.23 -32.94 6.69
CA GLY A 99 30.81 -34.23 6.31
C GLY A 99 32.17 -34.12 5.62
N ASN A 100 32.93 -33.05 5.85
CA ASN A 100 34.20 -32.80 5.18
C ASN A 100 35.36 -33.49 5.91
N VAL A 101 35.57 -34.76 5.56
CA VAL A 101 36.56 -35.65 6.17
C VAL A 101 38.00 -35.09 6.10
N GLU A 102 38.41 -34.54 4.95
CA GLU A 102 39.76 -34.00 4.77
C GLU A 102 40.03 -32.81 5.69
N LEU A 103 39.02 -31.96 5.89
CA LEU A 103 39.11 -30.81 6.81
C LEU A 103 39.11 -31.24 8.28
N VAL A 104 38.33 -32.28 8.65
CA VAL A 104 38.37 -32.86 10.00
C VAL A 104 39.74 -33.45 10.30
N LYS A 105 40.30 -34.28 9.39
CA LYS A 105 41.65 -34.84 9.54
C LYS A 105 42.70 -33.73 9.72
N PHE A 106 42.62 -32.67 8.92
CA PHE A 106 43.53 -31.52 9.05
C PHE A 106 43.38 -30.77 10.38
N LEU A 107 42.16 -30.43 10.80
CA LEU A 107 41.93 -29.71 12.05
C LEU A 107 42.39 -30.51 13.27
N LEU A 108 42.21 -31.83 13.27
CA LEU A 108 42.68 -32.70 14.34
C LEU A 108 44.22 -32.79 14.43
N THR A 109 44.96 -32.41 13.38
CA THR A 109 46.43 -32.31 13.43
C THR A 109 46.95 -30.99 13.98
N VAL A 110 46.09 -29.98 14.17
CA VAL A 110 46.51 -28.68 14.67
C VAL A 110 46.54 -28.70 16.20
N PRO A 111 47.69 -28.41 16.85
CA PRO A 111 47.77 -28.38 18.31
C PRO A 111 46.88 -27.29 18.89
N GLY A 112 46.09 -27.63 19.92
CA GLY A 112 45.19 -26.71 20.63
C GLY A 112 43.73 -26.72 20.16
N VAL A 113 43.34 -27.56 19.19
CA VAL A 113 41.93 -27.74 18.82
C VAL A 113 41.15 -28.44 19.93
N ASN A 114 40.06 -27.81 20.37
CA ASN A 114 39.15 -28.38 21.35
C ASN A 114 38.07 -29.20 20.64
N ILE A 115 38.18 -30.52 20.76
CA ILE A 115 37.28 -31.50 20.13
C ILE A 115 35.88 -31.48 20.74
N GLU A 116 35.72 -30.96 21.96
CA GLU A 116 34.43 -30.91 22.67
C GLU A 116 33.65 -29.63 22.35
N ARG A 117 34.34 -28.55 21.98
CA ARG A 117 33.73 -27.25 21.71
C ARG A 117 33.12 -27.22 20.32
N GLY A 118 31.82 -27.50 20.22
CA GLY A 118 31.10 -27.56 18.94
C GLY A 118 30.35 -26.29 18.59
N GLN A 119 29.22 -26.04 19.23
CA GLN A 119 28.41 -24.83 19.00
C GLN A 119 28.06 -24.12 20.32
N LYS A 120 27.69 -22.84 20.26
CA LYS A 120 27.29 -22.07 21.47
C LYS A 120 26.10 -22.69 22.22
N GLY A 121 25.31 -23.54 21.57
CA GLY A 121 24.21 -24.31 22.16
C GLY A 121 24.60 -25.67 22.77
N GLY A 122 25.88 -25.92 23.06
CA GLY A 122 26.35 -27.08 23.83
C GLY A 122 26.45 -28.41 23.08
N ARG A 123 26.08 -28.48 21.79
CA ARG A 123 26.34 -29.68 20.97
C ARG A 123 27.82 -29.74 20.60
N SER A 124 28.42 -30.92 20.75
CA SER A 124 29.80 -31.18 20.38
C SER A 124 29.91 -31.39 18.85
N PRO A 125 31.09 -31.24 18.24
CA PRO A 125 31.32 -31.59 16.83
C PRO A 125 30.92 -33.04 16.51
N PHE A 126 31.07 -33.95 17.47
CA PHE A 126 30.62 -35.34 17.35
C PHE A 126 29.11 -35.46 17.15
N ASP A 127 28.31 -34.69 17.91
CA ASP A 127 26.85 -34.71 17.81
C ASP A 127 26.33 -34.08 16.50
N MET A 128 27.21 -33.41 15.75
CA MET A 128 26.87 -32.68 14.53
C MET A 128 27.19 -33.45 13.25
N THR A 129 27.87 -34.59 13.34
CA THR A 129 28.20 -35.39 12.16
C THR A 129 27.27 -36.59 11.98
N ASN A 130 26.84 -36.80 10.74
CA ASN A 130 26.14 -38.02 10.31
C ASN A 130 27.03 -38.87 9.37
N ASN A 131 28.31 -38.53 9.23
CA ASN A 131 29.23 -39.24 8.35
C ASN A 131 29.97 -40.34 9.12
N GLN A 132 29.82 -41.58 8.68
CA GLN A 132 30.43 -42.75 9.31
C GLN A 132 31.97 -42.68 9.37
N GLU A 133 32.63 -42.16 8.33
CA GLU A 133 34.09 -42.04 8.31
C GLU A 133 34.59 -41.01 9.34
N ILE A 134 33.84 -39.94 9.58
CA ILE A 134 34.17 -38.94 10.61
C ILE A 134 33.94 -39.53 12.01
N LEU A 135 32.87 -40.31 12.19
CA LEU A 135 32.61 -41.02 13.43
C LEU A 135 33.73 -42.02 13.73
N ASP A 136 34.23 -42.76 12.73
CA ASP A 136 35.33 -43.71 12.89
C ASP A 136 36.64 -43.01 13.28
N LEU A 137 36.90 -41.81 12.75
CA LEU A 137 38.05 -40.99 13.19
C LEU A 137 37.94 -40.53 14.64
N PHE A 138 36.73 -40.17 15.09
CA PHE A 138 36.46 -39.89 16.50
C PHE A 138 36.42 -41.16 17.37
N ASN A 139 36.50 -42.36 16.81
CA ASN A 139 36.58 -43.59 17.58
C ASN A 139 38.00 -44.18 17.62
N HIS A 140 38.96 -43.58 16.90
CA HIS A 140 40.33 -44.09 16.83
C HIS A 140 41.09 -43.84 18.15
N PRO A 141 41.68 -44.87 18.78
CA PRO A 141 42.29 -44.77 20.13
C PRO A 141 43.45 -43.78 20.21
N ASP A 142 44.20 -43.58 19.12
CA ASP A 142 45.37 -42.68 19.07
C ASP A 142 45.04 -41.19 19.23
N PHE A 143 43.77 -40.78 19.03
CA PHE A 143 43.36 -39.38 19.13
C PHE A 143 42.71 -39.02 20.48
N PHE A 144 42.48 -40.02 21.35
CA PHE A 144 41.74 -39.90 22.61
C PHE A 144 42.64 -40.08 23.83
N ALA A 145 43.60 -39.18 23.98
CA ALA A 145 44.35 -39.05 25.24
C ALA A 145 43.60 -38.23 26.31
N GLY A 146 42.40 -37.71 26.04
CA GLY A 146 41.82 -36.61 26.82
C GLY A 146 40.52 -36.84 27.60
N SER A 147 39.51 -37.56 27.08
CA SER A 147 38.16 -37.49 27.72
C SER A 147 37.54 -38.85 28.04
N GLN A 148 37.47 -39.12 29.34
CA GLN A 148 36.71 -40.21 29.97
C GLN A 148 35.22 -40.14 29.60
N GLU A 149 34.69 -38.93 29.37
CA GLU A 149 33.31 -38.64 28.94
C GLU A 149 32.95 -39.28 27.59
N LEU A 150 33.84 -39.21 26.59
CA LEU A 150 33.58 -39.77 25.26
C LEU A 150 33.63 -41.30 25.26
N ARG A 151 34.50 -41.91 26.09
CA ARG A 151 34.49 -43.37 26.31
C ARG A 151 33.19 -43.84 26.95
N MET A 152 32.65 -43.08 27.92
CA MET A 152 31.35 -43.36 28.52
C MET A 152 30.21 -43.27 27.50
N ARG A 153 30.21 -42.26 26.62
CA ARG A 153 29.21 -42.11 25.56
C ARG A 153 29.28 -43.21 24.49
N ILE A 154 30.48 -43.66 24.13
CA ILE A 154 30.65 -44.81 23.21
C ILE A 154 30.11 -46.08 23.86
N ALA A 155 30.46 -46.35 25.12
CA ALA A 155 29.96 -47.50 25.86
C ALA A 155 28.42 -47.46 26.05
N GLU A 156 27.85 -46.28 26.27
CA GLU A 156 26.41 -46.07 26.37
C GLU A 156 25.71 -46.27 25.01
N LYS A 157 26.32 -45.82 23.91
CA LYS A 157 25.83 -46.05 22.56
C LYS A 157 25.88 -47.53 22.17
N GLU A 158 26.94 -48.26 22.56
CA GLU A 158 27.04 -49.70 22.36
C GLU A 158 26.00 -50.45 23.20
N LYS A 159 25.82 -50.07 24.47
CA LYS A 159 24.78 -50.62 25.34
C LYS A 159 23.38 -50.45 24.75
N THR A 160 23.05 -49.24 24.30
CA THR A 160 21.75 -48.96 23.67
C THR A 160 21.56 -49.70 22.35
N LEU A 161 22.62 -49.90 21.55
CA LEU A 161 22.59 -50.73 20.34
C LEU A 161 22.27 -52.19 20.66
N VAL A 162 22.89 -52.76 21.70
CA VAL A 162 22.68 -54.15 22.15
C VAL A 162 21.27 -54.36 22.73
N GLU A 163 20.78 -53.39 23.51
CA GLU A 163 19.42 -53.37 24.03
C GLU A 163 18.38 -53.31 22.89
N ASN A 164 18.59 -52.41 21.92
CA ASN A 164 17.72 -52.28 20.75
C ASN A 164 17.75 -53.53 19.86
N PHE A 165 18.94 -54.11 19.64
CA PHE A 165 19.08 -55.35 18.89
C PHE A 165 18.16 -56.41 19.47
N THR A 166 18.23 -56.65 20.77
CA THR A 166 17.43 -57.70 21.40
C THR A 166 15.95 -57.40 21.57
N LYS A 167 15.58 -56.14 21.77
CA LYS A 167 14.16 -55.76 21.86
C LYS A 167 13.43 -55.92 20.53
N HIS A 168 14.12 -55.72 19.41
CA HIS A 168 13.50 -55.62 18.10
C HIS A 168 13.80 -56.79 17.14
N THR A 169 14.85 -57.59 17.38
CA THR A 169 15.19 -58.74 16.52
C THR A 169 14.16 -59.85 16.55
N SER A 170 13.56 -60.17 17.70
CA SER A 170 12.48 -61.16 17.79
C SER A 170 11.32 -60.82 16.84
N HIS A 171 10.88 -59.56 16.88
CA HIS A 171 9.83 -59.06 15.98
C HIS A 171 10.31 -58.95 14.52
N ALA A 172 11.54 -58.47 14.28
CA ALA A 172 12.07 -58.27 12.92
C ALA A 172 12.35 -59.59 12.18
N THR A 173 12.63 -60.66 12.92
CA THR A 173 12.80 -62.02 12.38
C THR A 173 11.48 -62.78 12.27
N GLY A 174 10.38 -62.24 12.78
CA GLY A 174 9.06 -62.90 12.77
C GLY A 174 9.05 -64.22 13.55
N GLY A 175 9.87 -64.34 14.59
CA GLY A 175 10.01 -65.57 15.40
C GLY A 175 10.85 -66.68 14.76
N LYS A 176 11.54 -66.43 13.64
CA LYS A 176 12.45 -67.41 13.02
C LYS A 176 13.72 -67.66 13.83
N LEU A 177 14.14 -66.69 14.64
CA LEU A 177 15.19 -66.86 15.65
C LEU A 177 14.53 -67.04 17.03
N THR A 178 14.94 -68.07 17.77
CA THR A 178 14.47 -68.27 19.15
C THR A 178 15.09 -67.24 20.09
N ASP A 179 14.38 -66.91 21.17
CA ASP A 179 14.84 -65.92 22.16
C ASP A 179 16.19 -66.33 22.80
N ASP A 180 16.44 -67.62 22.98
CA ASP A 180 17.72 -68.15 23.47
C ASP A 180 18.88 -67.87 22.50
N ARG A 181 18.65 -67.99 21.19
CA ARG A 181 19.65 -67.66 20.15
C ARG A 181 19.90 -66.16 20.06
N ILE A 182 18.85 -65.35 20.25
CA ILE A 182 18.96 -63.89 20.32
C ILE A 182 19.76 -63.46 21.56
N ALA A 183 19.52 -64.11 22.71
CA ALA A 183 20.26 -63.87 23.95
C ALA A 183 21.73 -64.29 23.84
N ALA A 184 22.01 -65.43 23.21
CA ALA A 184 23.37 -65.87 22.90
C ALA A 184 24.09 -64.87 21.99
N LEU A 185 23.44 -64.39 20.92
CA LEU A 185 24.00 -63.35 20.04
C LEU A 185 24.26 -62.04 20.78
N ARG A 186 23.32 -61.59 21.64
CA ARG A 186 23.50 -60.41 22.50
C ARG A 186 24.81 -60.46 23.25
N ASP A 187 25.10 -61.61 23.83
CA ASP A 187 26.26 -61.80 24.69
C ASP A 187 27.58 -61.87 23.90
N VAL A 188 27.58 -62.10 22.58
CA VAL A 188 28.80 -62.04 21.75
C VAL A 188 28.99 -60.72 20.99
N ILE A 189 28.02 -59.82 20.97
CA ILE A 189 28.17 -58.50 20.34
C ILE A 189 29.36 -57.75 20.99
N GLY A 190 30.29 -57.26 20.17
CA GLY A 190 31.46 -56.48 20.62
C GLY A 190 32.58 -57.31 21.26
N LYS A 191 32.45 -58.63 21.41
CA LYS A 191 33.51 -59.50 21.95
C LYS A 191 34.54 -59.88 20.89
N SER A 192 35.80 -60.07 21.30
CA SER A 192 36.88 -60.52 20.41
C SER A 192 36.67 -61.96 19.94
N LYS A 193 37.30 -62.35 18.82
CA LYS A 193 37.22 -63.72 18.28
C LYS A 193 37.68 -64.77 19.30
N GLU A 194 38.73 -64.48 20.07
CA GLU A 194 39.24 -65.33 21.14
C GLU A 194 38.21 -65.53 22.27
N ASN A 195 37.49 -64.48 22.67
CA ASN A 195 36.43 -64.58 23.67
C ASN A 195 35.22 -65.38 23.16
N ILE A 196 34.87 -65.22 21.87
CA ILE A 196 33.81 -66.00 21.23
C ILE A 196 34.19 -67.49 21.17
N LYS A 197 35.44 -67.82 20.80
CA LYS A 197 35.96 -69.20 20.80
C LYS A 197 35.85 -69.83 22.19
N GLN A 198 36.21 -69.09 23.25
CA GLN A 198 36.08 -69.58 24.62
C GLN A 198 34.63 -69.95 24.99
N LYS A 199 33.64 -69.18 24.52
CA LYS A 199 32.22 -69.50 24.76
C LYS A 199 31.74 -70.78 24.09
N PHE A 200 32.25 -71.09 22.90
CA PHE A 200 32.03 -72.40 22.28
C PHE A 200 32.68 -73.54 23.10
N HIS A 201 33.90 -73.33 23.63
CA HIS A 201 34.56 -74.33 24.49
C HIS A 201 33.84 -74.54 25.82
N LEU A 202 33.21 -73.51 26.38
CA LEU A 202 32.41 -73.57 27.61
C LEU A 202 31.00 -74.11 27.39
N GLY A 203 30.59 -74.35 26.14
CA GLY A 203 29.24 -74.83 25.79
C GLY A 203 28.14 -73.77 25.90
N GLU A 204 28.50 -72.50 26.09
CA GLU A 204 27.55 -71.37 26.13
C GLU A 204 27.01 -71.01 24.73
N LEU A 205 27.73 -71.41 23.67
CA LEU A 205 27.29 -71.34 22.28
C LEU A 205 27.25 -72.75 21.68
N SER A 206 26.15 -73.08 21.01
CA SER A 206 26.00 -74.36 20.32
C SER A 206 26.88 -74.44 19.08
N LEU A 207 27.65 -75.53 18.96
CA LEU A 207 28.50 -75.81 17.81
C LEU A 207 27.79 -76.80 16.86
N GLY A 208 27.72 -76.47 15.57
CA GLY A 208 27.25 -77.39 14.55
C GLY A 208 28.34 -78.34 14.06
N PHE A 209 27.93 -79.45 13.46
CA PHE A 209 28.87 -80.37 12.81
C PHE A 209 29.35 -79.81 11.46
N PRO A 210 30.55 -80.20 11.00
CA PRO A 210 31.03 -79.83 9.67
C PRO A 210 29.99 -80.20 8.59
N GLY A 211 29.57 -79.21 7.79
CA GLY A 211 28.54 -79.37 6.74
C GLY A 211 27.12 -78.92 7.15
N LYS A 212 26.87 -78.66 8.43
CA LYS A 212 25.63 -78.03 8.91
C LYS A 212 25.93 -77.16 10.13
N LEU A 213 26.37 -75.93 9.90
CA LEU A 213 26.71 -75.01 10.98
C LEU A 213 25.45 -74.38 11.57
N GLU A 214 25.30 -74.47 12.89
CA GLU A 214 24.13 -73.96 13.63
C GLU A 214 23.90 -72.45 13.49
N TRP A 215 24.92 -71.65 13.14
CA TRP A 215 24.80 -70.18 13.08
C TRP A 215 24.72 -69.61 11.66
N GLU A 216 24.82 -70.45 10.61
CA GLU A 216 24.69 -70.02 9.21
C GLU A 216 23.28 -69.51 8.91
N GLU A 217 22.26 -70.27 9.30
CA GLU A 217 20.84 -69.88 9.13
C GLU A 217 20.50 -68.57 9.86
N ALA A 218 21.06 -68.38 11.07
CA ALA A 218 20.86 -67.13 11.82
C ALA A 218 21.50 -65.93 11.11
N ASN A 219 22.67 -66.11 10.50
CA ASN A 219 23.34 -65.07 9.75
C ASN A 219 22.56 -64.68 8.48
N GLU A 220 22.03 -65.66 7.74
CA GLU A 220 21.18 -65.41 6.56
C GLU A 220 19.92 -64.62 6.94
N ILE A 221 19.25 -65.02 8.02
CA ILE A 221 18.06 -64.32 8.52
C ILE A 221 18.41 -62.87 8.90
N LEU A 222 19.47 -62.65 9.69
CA LEU A 222 19.83 -61.32 10.18
C LEU A 222 20.30 -60.39 9.06
N THR A 223 21.05 -60.91 8.08
CA THR A 223 21.55 -60.14 6.93
C THR A 223 20.45 -59.78 5.92
N GLY A 224 19.34 -60.54 5.88
CA GLY A 224 18.17 -60.23 5.04
C GLY A 224 17.20 -59.18 5.61
N ILE A 225 17.30 -58.83 6.90
CA ILE A 225 16.41 -57.85 7.56
C ILE A 225 16.48 -56.45 6.92
N PRO A 226 17.66 -55.86 6.64
CA PRO A 226 17.73 -54.51 6.08
C PRO A 226 17.00 -54.37 4.74
N GLU A 227 17.12 -55.36 3.86
CA GLU A 227 16.47 -55.37 2.53
C GLU A 227 14.94 -55.39 2.65
N SER A 228 14.41 -56.19 3.59
CA SER A 228 12.97 -56.30 3.82
C SER A 228 12.37 -55.00 4.36
N TYR A 229 13.05 -54.34 5.30
CA TYR A 229 12.60 -53.06 5.86
C TYR A 229 12.84 -51.87 4.92
N LYS A 230 13.80 -51.95 3.98
CA LYS A 230 14.04 -50.90 2.98
C LYS A 230 12.80 -50.65 2.12
N THR A 231 12.15 -51.70 1.62
CA THR A 231 10.91 -51.54 0.81
C THR A 231 9.77 -50.91 1.61
N VAL A 232 9.59 -51.33 2.86
CA VAL A 232 8.55 -50.79 3.76
C VAL A 232 8.82 -49.32 4.10
N THR A 233 10.08 -48.96 4.36
CA THR A 233 10.47 -47.58 4.67
C THR A 233 10.35 -46.65 3.47
N GLU A 234 10.67 -47.12 2.25
CA GLU A 234 10.41 -46.40 1.00
C GLU A 234 8.90 -46.15 0.80
N HIS A 235 8.06 -47.15 1.06
CA HIS A 235 6.61 -47.01 1.02
C HIS A 235 6.09 -46.01 2.06
N ILE A 236 6.56 -46.08 3.31
CA ILE A 236 6.20 -45.13 4.37
C ILE A 236 6.57 -43.71 3.94
N THR A 237 7.77 -43.51 3.42
CA THR A 237 8.25 -42.20 2.97
C THR A 237 7.39 -41.65 1.82
N SER A 238 7.01 -42.51 0.87
CA SER A 238 6.11 -42.16 -0.23
C SER A 238 4.72 -41.73 0.27
N VAL A 239 4.12 -42.51 1.18
CA VAL A 239 2.80 -42.21 1.77
C VAL A 239 2.86 -40.91 2.60
N GLN A 240 3.90 -40.70 3.38
CA GLN A 240 4.13 -39.45 4.11
C GLN A 240 4.22 -38.25 3.15
N GLY A 241 4.91 -38.42 2.02
CA GLY A 241 4.94 -37.42 0.95
C GLY A 241 3.55 -37.07 0.42
N GLN A 242 2.68 -38.07 0.20
CA GLN A 242 1.30 -37.83 -0.22
C GLN A 242 0.47 -37.12 0.86
N ILE A 243 0.61 -37.51 2.13
CA ILE A 243 -0.06 -36.85 3.26
C ILE A 243 0.33 -35.37 3.30
N THR A 244 1.62 -35.05 3.19
CA THR A 244 2.07 -33.65 3.22
C THR A 244 1.49 -32.84 2.06
N LYS A 245 1.42 -33.41 0.85
CA LYS A 245 0.82 -32.77 -0.34
C LYS A 245 -0.69 -32.56 -0.18
N ASN A 246 -1.41 -33.51 0.42
CA ASN A 246 -2.83 -33.36 0.68
C ASN A 246 -3.09 -32.31 1.77
N ASN A 247 -2.25 -32.28 2.81
CA ASN A 247 -2.35 -31.27 3.88
C ASN A 247 -2.03 -29.85 3.40
N THR A 248 -1.20 -29.67 2.38
CA THR A 248 -1.04 -28.35 1.74
C THR A 248 -2.30 -27.98 0.96
N ARG A 249 -2.86 -28.92 0.18
CA ARG A 249 -4.08 -28.68 -0.60
C ARG A 249 -5.30 -28.36 0.27
N ILE A 250 -5.44 -29.01 1.42
CA ILE A 250 -6.49 -28.70 2.41
C ILE A 250 -6.34 -27.25 2.90
N ARG A 251 -5.11 -26.84 3.26
CA ARG A 251 -4.85 -25.45 3.70
C ARG A 251 -5.17 -24.41 2.62
N ASP A 252 -4.85 -24.70 1.36
CA ASP A 252 -5.15 -23.80 0.24
C ASP A 252 -6.67 -23.65 0.05
N ILE A 253 -7.43 -24.76 0.14
CA ILE A 253 -8.90 -24.74 0.06
C ILE A 253 -9.51 -24.01 1.27
N ASP A 254 -8.99 -24.22 2.48
CA ASP A 254 -9.46 -23.51 3.67
C ASP A 254 -9.27 -21.99 3.55
N ALA A 255 -8.16 -21.55 2.96
CA ALA A 255 -7.92 -20.14 2.67
C ALA A 255 -8.92 -19.57 1.64
N GLU A 256 -9.26 -20.35 0.61
CA GLU A 256 -10.27 -19.98 -0.38
C GLU A 256 -11.67 -19.89 0.25
N ILE A 257 -12.04 -20.85 1.11
CA ILE A 257 -13.30 -20.83 1.86
C ILE A 257 -13.39 -19.58 2.76
N GLN A 258 -12.31 -19.22 3.45
CA GLN A 258 -12.27 -18.02 4.29
C GLN A 258 -12.45 -16.74 3.46
N ALA A 259 -11.80 -16.66 2.29
CA ALA A 259 -11.96 -15.52 1.39
C ALA A 259 -13.42 -15.38 0.91
N LEU A 260 -14.05 -16.49 0.51
CA LEU A 260 -15.46 -16.51 0.10
C LEU A 260 -16.42 -16.16 1.25
N GLN A 261 -16.12 -16.56 2.48
CA GLN A 261 -16.90 -16.17 3.66
C GLN A 261 -16.79 -14.67 3.96
N GLN A 262 -15.60 -14.09 3.78
CA GLN A 262 -15.41 -12.65 3.93
C GLN A 262 -16.17 -11.87 2.86
N GLU A 263 -16.10 -12.31 1.59
CA GLU A 263 -16.85 -11.72 0.47
C GLU A 263 -18.36 -11.80 0.72
N LYS A 264 -18.87 -12.95 1.18
CA LYS A 264 -20.28 -13.10 1.57
C LYS A 264 -20.68 -12.09 2.65
N THR A 265 -19.82 -11.85 3.64
CA THR A 265 -20.11 -10.92 4.73
C THR A 265 -20.19 -9.49 4.23
N GLN A 266 -19.26 -9.08 3.36
CA GLN A 266 -19.29 -7.77 2.70
C GLN A 266 -20.56 -7.58 1.85
N LEU A 267 -20.96 -8.62 1.12
CA LEU A 267 -22.20 -8.57 0.34
C LEU A 267 -23.46 -8.46 1.22
N LEU A 268 -23.48 -9.12 2.38
CA LEU A 268 -24.60 -9.01 3.33
C LEU A 268 -24.69 -7.61 3.94
N GLU A 269 -23.56 -7.00 4.30
CA GLU A 269 -23.51 -5.60 4.76
C GLU A 269 -24.02 -4.65 3.67
N ALA A 270 -23.55 -4.80 2.43
CA ALA A 270 -24.01 -3.99 1.30
C ALA A 270 -25.52 -4.15 1.04
N VAL A 271 -26.06 -5.37 1.16
CA VAL A 271 -27.51 -5.60 1.04
C VAL A 271 -28.27 -4.92 2.18
N SER A 272 -27.75 -4.94 3.41
CA SER A 272 -28.35 -4.24 4.55
C SER A 272 -28.39 -2.73 4.31
N ASP A 273 -27.27 -2.13 3.90
CA ASP A 273 -27.18 -0.69 3.62
C ASP A 273 -28.14 -0.26 2.50
N LEU A 274 -28.25 -1.09 1.44
CA LEU A 274 -29.20 -0.87 0.36
C LEU A 274 -30.64 -1.05 0.84
N SER A 275 -30.92 -2.02 1.71
CA SER A 275 -32.26 -2.24 2.27
C SER A 275 -32.69 -1.04 3.13
N ASP A 276 -31.80 -0.53 4.00
CA ASP A 276 -32.06 0.66 4.81
C ASP A 276 -32.29 1.91 3.95
N SER A 277 -31.57 2.00 2.82
CA SER A 277 -31.78 3.07 1.83
C SER A 277 -33.13 2.91 1.12
N VAL A 278 -33.51 1.69 0.76
CA VAL A 278 -34.82 1.38 0.17
C VAL A 278 -35.96 1.64 1.17
N GLU A 279 -35.81 1.33 2.45
CA GLU A 279 -36.81 1.63 3.47
C GLU A 279 -36.98 3.15 3.67
N LYS A 280 -35.89 3.92 3.71
CA LYS A 280 -35.95 5.39 3.66
C LYS A 280 -36.62 5.90 2.37
N ASP A 281 -36.31 5.27 1.23
CA ASP A 281 -36.93 5.59 -0.05
C ASP A 281 -38.37 5.09 -0.17
N THR A 282 -38.85 4.15 0.65
CA THR A 282 -40.26 3.73 0.63
C THR A 282 -41.18 4.77 1.28
N ALA A 283 -40.68 5.52 2.28
CA ALA A 283 -41.35 6.75 2.72
C ALA A 283 -41.35 7.82 1.61
N LEU A 284 -40.29 7.86 0.79
CA LEU A 284 -40.19 8.71 -0.38
C LEU A 284 -41.06 8.20 -1.55
N SER A 285 -41.33 6.91 -1.69
CA SER A 285 -42.04 6.30 -2.83
C SER A 285 -43.53 6.61 -2.80
N VAL A 286 -44.12 6.66 -1.60
CA VAL A 286 -45.46 7.22 -1.37
C VAL A 286 -45.49 8.67 -1.84
N SER A 287 -44.45 9.44 -1.51
CA SER A 287 -44.30 10.84 -1.93
C SER A 287 -44.04 10.99 -3.44
N ILE A 288 -43.27 10.11 -4.08
CA ILE A 288 -43.01 10.11 -5.53
C ILE A 288 -44.27 9.78 -6.32
N SER A 289 -45.07 8.82 -5.85
CA SER A 289 -46.35 8.50 -6.49
C SER A 289 -47.33 9.68 -6.39
N ALA A 290 -47.38 10.35 -5.24
CA ALA A 290 -48.15 11.57 -5.05
C ALA A 290 -47.63 12.71 -5.96
N VAL A 291 -46.33 12.98 -5.98
CA VAL A 291 -45.71 13.99 -6.84
C VAL A 291 -45.98 13.67 -8.31
N ARG A 292 -45.87 12.42 -8.76
CA ARG A 292 -46.18 12.03 -10.15
C ARG A 292 -47.63 12.28 -10.53
N HIS A 293 -48.55 12.14 -9.58
CA HIS A 293 -49.98 12.33 -9.80
C HIS A 293 -50.37 13.82 -9.74
N PHE A 294 -49.80 14.56 -8.79
CA PHE A 294 -50.15 15.96 -8.52
C PHE A 294 -49.31 16.97 -9.32
N ALA A 295 -48.05 16.65 -9.68
CA ALA A 295 -47.18 17.58 -10.41
C ALA A 295 -47.80 18.04 -11.74
N PRO A 296 -48.43 17.20 -12.59
CA PRO A 296 -49.10 17.69 -13.79
C PRO A 296 -50.29 18.60 -13.49
N SER A 297 -51.02 18.39 -12.39
CA SER A 297 -52.17 19.21 -12.01
C SER A 297 -51.79 20.55 -11.37
N VAL A 298 -50.58 20.67 -10.81
CA VAL A 298 -50.10 21.89 -10.15
C VAL A 298 -49.15 22.67 -11.06
N ALA A 299 -48.17 22.00 -11.64
CA ALA A 299 -47.14 22.66 -12.45
C ALA A 299 -47.67 23.14 -13.80
N LYS A 300 -48.60 22.41 -14.42
CA LYS A 300 -49.11 22.79 -15.75
C LYS A 300 -49.89 24.11 -15.72
N PRO A 301 -50.86 24.34 -14.81
CA PRO A 301 -51.51 25.64 -14.70
C PRO A 301 -50.54 26.76 -14.33
N VAL A 302 -49.55 26.50 -13.47
CA VAL A 302 -48.53 27.50 -13.10
C VAL A 302 -47.70 27.91 -14.31
N LEU A 303 -47.26 26.96 -15.13
CA LEU A 303 -46.52 27.25 -16.36
C LEU A 303 -47.36 27.99 -17.40
N GLU A 304 -48.64 27.63 -17.55
CA GLU A 304 -49.58 28.34 -18.44
C GLU A 304 -49.72 29.81 -18.00
N VAL A 305 -49.99 30.04 -16.71
CA VAL A 305 -50.12 31.39 -16.14
C VAL A 305 -48.80 32.17 -16.22
N GLU A 306 -47.65 31.56 -15.90
CA GLU A 306 -46.34 32.18 -16.01
C GLU A 306 -46.06 32.62 -17.46
N SER A 307 -46.34 31.76 -18.43
CA SER A 307 -46.14 32.06 -19.85
C SER A 307 -47.02 33.22 -20.31
N GLU A 308 -48.28 33.27 -19.88
CA GLU A 308 -49.21 34.35 -20.20
C GLU A 308 -48.73 35.69 -19.60
N LEU A 309 -48.41 35.70 -18.30
CA LEU A 309 -47.95 36.90 -17.60
C LEU A 309 -46.60 37.39 -18.13
N ALA A 310 -45.64 36.50 -18.37
CA ALA A 310 -44.34 36.85 -18.93
C ALA A 310 -44.46 37.45 -20.34
N SER A 311 -45.33 36.88 -21.19
CA SER A 311 -45.60 37.44 -22.51
C SER A 311 -46.26 38.82 -22.44
N ALA A 312 -47.14 39.04 -21.47
CA ALA A 312 -47.79 40.33 -21.24
C ALA A 312 -46.78 41.40 -20.81
N VAL A 313 -45.92 41.08 -19.82
CA VAL A 313 -44.83 41.95 -19.36
C VAL A 313 -43.87 42.29 -20.51
N ALA A 314 -43.42 41.29 -21.28
CA ALA A 314 -42.52 41.50 -22.41
C ALA A 314 -43.13 42.39 -23.50
N THR A 315 -44.44 42.26 -23.75
CA THR A 315 -45.17 43.08 -24.72
C THR A 315 -45.27 44.53 -24.27
N GLN A 316 -45.55 44.77 -22.99
CA GLN A 316 -45.61 46.12 -22.41
C GLN A 316 -44.24 46.79 -22.44
N LEU A 317 -43.20 46.11 -21.96
CA LEU A 317 -41.81 46.61 -22.00
C LEU A 317 -41.35 47.02 -23.40
N LYS A 318 -41.86 46.36 -24.46
CA LYS A 318 -41.53 46.67 -25.84
C LYS A 318 -42.28 47.88 -26.40
N ASN A 319 -43.53 48.07 -26.00
CA ASN A 319 -44.42 49.08 -26.59
C ASN A 319 -44.43 50.38 -25.78
N ASP A 320 -44.50 50.27 -24.44
CA ASP A 320 -44.52 51.39 -23.51
C ASP A 320 -43.88 50.98 -22.16
N PRO A 321 -42.56 51.19 -22.00
CA PRO A 321 -41.80 50.73 -20.82
C PRO A 321 -42.14 51.49 -19.53
N GLU A 322 -42.75 52.66 -19.64
CA GLU A 322 -43.04 53.54 -18.51
C GLU A 322 -44.51 53.45 -18.06
N ASP A 323 -45.37 52.78 -18.84
CA ASP A 323 -46.81 52.68 -18.59
C ASP A 323 -47.22 51.40 -17.84
N PHE A 324 -46.61 51.14 -16.68
CA PHE A 324 -47.13 50.12 -15.76
C PHE A 324 -48.20 50.72 -14.83
N GLY A 325 -49.16 49.91 -14.39
CA GLY A 325 -50.08 50.27 -13.32
C GLY A 325 -49.39 50.26 -11.96
N SER A 326 -50.06 50.78 -10.94
CA SER A 326 -49.63 50.54 -9.54
C SER A 326 -49.52 49.05 -9.25
N LEU A 327 -48.80 48.65 -8.19
CA LEU A 327 -48.51 47.23 -7.90
C LEU A 327 -49.76 46.33 -7.81
N TYR A 328 -50.95 46.88 -7.61
CA TYR A 328 -52.21 46.14 -7.50
C TYR A 328 -53.43 46.77 -8.20
N SER A 329 -53.27 47.64 -9.21
CA SER A 329 -54.43 48.39 -9.75
C SER A 329 -55.37 47.60 -10.68
N ASP A 330 -56.67 47.87 -10.48
CA ASP A 330 -57.84 47.44 -11.28
C ASP A 330 -58.08 48.30 -12.54
N ASP A 331 -57.09 49.10 -12.97
CA ASP A 331 -57.18 50.06 -14.07
C ASP A 331 -56.91 49.47 -15.47
N GLY A 332 -56.74 48.14 -15.53
CA GLY A 332 -56.51 47.40 -16.76
C GLY A 332 -55.07 47.46 -17.30
N ARG A 333 -54.16 48.13 -16.59
CA ARG A 333 -52.72 48.14 -16.88
C ARG A 333 -52.03 46.96 -16.19
N LEU A 334 -50.88 46.53 -16.71
CA LEU A 334 -50.10 45.50 -16.04
C LEU A 334 -49.48 46.05 -14.75
N PRO A 335 -49.65 45.36 -13.61
CA PRO A 335 -49.06 45.83 -12.36
C PRO A 335 -47.54 45.79 -12.40
N LEU A 336 -46.88 46.83 -11.88
CA LEU A 336 -45.42 46.86 -11.71
C LEU A 336 -44.91 45.66 -10.86
N ALA A 337 -45.77 45.03 -10.06
CA ALA A 337 -45.44 43.88 -9.22
C ALA A 337 -44.99 42.67 -10.05
N LEU A 338 -45.55 42.52 -11.26
CA LEU A 338 -45.14 41.45 -12.17
C LEU A 338 -43.71 41.64 -12.66
N VAL A 339 -43.29 42.89 -12.89
CA VAL A 339 -41.92 43.22 -13.26
C VAL A 339 -40.97 42.93 -12.10
N LEU A 340 -41.31 43.39 -10.89
CA LEU A 340 -40.49 43.13 -9.70
C LEU A 340 -40.36 41.63 -9.41
N ASN A 341 -41.45 40.87 -9.56
CA ASN A 341 -41.45 39.42 -9.44
C ASN A 341 -40.59 38.75 -10.53
N SER A 342 -40.68 39.22 -11.79
CA SER A 342 -39.82 38.73 -12.87
C SER A 342 -38.32 38.98 -12.62
N ALA A 343 -38.01 40.06 -11.89
CA ALA A 343 -36.66 40.38 -11.43
C ALA A 343 -36.24 39.62 -10.14
N LYS A 344 -37.08 38.70 -9.65
CA LYS A 344 -36.87 37.87 -8.46
C LYS A 344 -36.82 38.66 -7.14
N MET A 345 -37.51 39.80 -7.07
CA MET A 345 -37.70 40.51 -5.80
C MET A 345 -38.55 39.68 -4.84
N SER A 346 -38.26 39.76 -3.54
CA SER A 346 -38.99 38.97 -2.55
C SER A 346 -40.44 39.45 -2.40
N PRO A 347 -41.38 38.56 -2.00
CA PRO A 347 -42.77 38.96 -1.77
C PRO A 347 -42.92 40.07 -0.73
N GLU A 348 -42.04 40.10 0.28
CA GLU A 348 -42.00 41.12 1.31
C GLU A 348 -41.65 42.48 0.71
N VAL A 349 -40.60 42.54 -0.12
CA VAL A 349 -40.19 43.78 -0.80
C VAL A 349 -41.29 44.29 -1.73
N ILE A 350 -41.92 43.40 -2.52
CA ILE A 350 -43.04 43.78 -3.40
C ILE A 350 -44.20 44.35 -2.57
N LYS A 351 -44.47 43.78 -1.40
CA LYS A 351 -45.53 44.24 -0.50
C LYS A 351 -45.20 45.57 0.18
N GLU A 352 -43.96 45.77 0.63
CA GLU A 352 -43.51 47.05 1.22
C GLU A 352 -43.59 48.19 0.21
N LEU A 353 -43.42 47.90 -1.08
CA LEU A 353 -43.52 48.86 -2.16
C LEU A 353 -44.96 49.05 -2.68
N ALA A 354 -46.01 48.51 -2.02
CA ALA A 354 -47.40 48.46 -2.49
C ALA A 354 -47.92 49.75 -3.16
N ASP A 355 -47.53 50.90 -2.62
CA ASP A 355 -47.98 52.24 -3.05
C ASP A 355 -47.09 52.87 -4.15
N LEU A 356 -46.02 52.20 -4.56
CA LEU A 356 -45.10 52.67 -5.60
C LEU A 356 -45.73 52.51 -6.98
N ASP A 357 -45.91 53.62 -7.67
CA ASP A 357 -46.34 53.64 -9.05
C ASP A 357 -45.14 53.69 -10.03
N SER A 358 -45.45 53.56 -11.32
CA SER A 358 -44.44 53.61 -12.37
C SER A 358 -43.71 54.94 -12.44
N PHE A 359 -44.40 56.04 -12.14
CA PHE A 359 -43.81 57.37 -12.18
C PHE A 359 -42.71 57.52 -11.11
N ASP A 360 -42.98 57.06 -9.90
CA ASP A 360 -42.01 57.04 -8.81
C ASP A 360 -40.89 56.03 -9.06
N PHE A 361 -41.21 54.87 -9.64
CA PHE A 361 -40.23 53.85 -9.98
C PHE A 361 -39.20 54.32 -11.03
N PHE A 362 -39.63 55.13 -12.00
CA PHE A 362 -38.74 55.70 -13.02
C PHE A 362 -38.16 57.06 -12.62
N SER A 363 -38.49 57.55 -11.44
CA SER A 363 -38.00 58.84 -10.97
C SER A 363 -36.48 58.83 -10.73
N PRO A 364 -35.76 59.93 -11.04
CA PRO A 364 -34.34 60.08 -10.68
C PRO A 364 -34.04 59.98 -9.18
N GLY A 365 -35.07 60.09 -8.34
CA GLY A 365 -35.00 60.02 -6.88
C GLY A 365 -35.31 58.64 -6.29
N LEU A 366 -35.49 57.59 -7.12
CA LEU A 366 -35.93 56.27 -6.69
C LEU A 366 -35.17 55.75 -5.45
N ASP A 367 -33.85 55.87 -5.42
CA ASP A 367 -33.04 55.36 -4.30
C ASP A 367 -33.42 56.02 -2.95
N SER A 368 -33.76 57.31 -2.96
CA SER A 368 -34.24 58.03 -1.78
C SER A 368 -35.64 57.60 -1.38
N THR A 369 -36.52 57.37 -2.36
CA THR A 369 -37.85 56.83 -2.16
C THR A 369 -37.78 55.45 -1.51
N LEU A 370 -36.97 54.54 -2.05
CA LEU A 370 -36.81 53.19 -1.49
C LEU A 370 -36.18 53.21 -0.09
N LYS A 371 -35.30 54.18 0.19
CA LYS A 371 -34.74 54.38 1.54
C LYS A 371 -35.81 54.81 2.54
N PHE A 372 -36.82 55.57 2.12
CA PHE A 372 -37.98 55.93 2.96
C PHE A 372 -38.85 54.70 3.28
N TYR A 373 -39.00 53.77 2.33
CA TYR A 373 -39.65 52.47 2.55
C TYR A 373 -38.81 51.49 3.41
N GLY A 374 -37.62 51.89 3.88
CA GLY A 374 -36.79 51.04 4.72
C GLY A 374 -36.15 49.85 4.01
N ILE A 375 -36.10 49.88 2.67
CA ILE A 375 -35.48 48.82 1.86
C ILE A 375 -33.96 48.84 2.07
N ASP A 376 -33.37 47.66 2.24
CA ASP A 376 -31.94 47.51 2.46
C ASP A 376 -31.11 47.96 1.26
N PHE A 377 -29.84 48.31 1.50
CA PHE A 377 -28.97 48.87 0.48
C PHE A 377 -28.84 48.00 -0.78
N ALA A 378 -28.68 46.68 -0.65
CA ALA A 378 -28.46 45.80 -1.80
C ALA A 378 -29.72 45.74 -2.68
N THR A 379 -30.87 45.49 -2.06
CA THR A 379 -32.17 45.45 -2.75
C THR A 379 -32.48 46.80 -3.42
N ARG A 380 -32.15 47.93 -2.78
CA ARG A 380 -32.28 49.26 -3.40
C ARG A 380 -31.48 49.39 -4.68
N LYS A 381 -30.21 48.95 -4.67
CA LYS A 381 -29.35 49.05 -5.85
C LYS A 381 -29.82 48.11 -6.97
N ASP A 382 -30.34 46.93 -6.64
CA ASP A 382 -30.97 46.04 -7.62
C ASP A 382 -32.20 46.68 -8.28
N LEU A 383 -33.07 47.34 -7.49
CA LEU A 383 -34.25 48.04 -8.01
C LEU A 383 -33.88 49.27 -8.85
N CYS A 384 -32.90 50.06 -8.44
CA CYS A 384 -32.40 51.18 -9.23
C CYS A 384 -31.77 50.71 -10.55
N TYR A 385 -31.04 49.59 -10.52
CA TYR A 385 -30.48 49.00 -11.72
C TYR A 385 -31.57 48.49 -12.67
N LEU A 386 -32.59 47.80 -12.14
CA LEU A 386 -33.76 47.35 -12.90
C LEU A 386 -34.46 48.52 -13.59
N SER A 387 -34.77 49.58 -12.85
CA SER A 387 -35.39 50.82 -13.39
C SER A 387 -34.56 51.42 -14.52
N HIS A 388 -33.25 51.54 -14.33
CA HIS A 388 -32.33 52.08 -15.34
C HIS A 388 -32.23 51.22 -16.60
N MET A 389 -32.28 49.90 -16.49
CA MET A 389 -32.23 48.98 -17.63
C MET A 389 -33.54 49.03 -18.45
N MET A 390 -34.69 49.11 -17.76
CA MET A 390 -36.00 49.25 -18.38
C MET A 390 -36.15 50.54 -19.18
N GLN A 391 -35.68 51.68 -18.65
CA GLN A 391 -35.67 52.98 -19.36
C GLN A 391 -34.88 52.98 -20.67
N ARG A 392 -34.01 51.98 -20.87
CA ARG A 392 -33.20 51.83 -22.09
C ARG A 392 -33.74 50.78 -23.04
N ASN A 393 -35.00 50.36 -22.88
CA ASN A 393 -35.65 49.31 -23.67
C ASN A 393 -34.86 47.99 -23.67
N GLN A 394 -34.09 47.73 -22.60
CA GLN A 394 -33.37 46.48 -22.45
C GLN A 394 -34.15 45.54 -21.54
N HIS A 395 -34.38 44.33 -22.03
CA HIS A 395 -35.16 43.34 -21.29
C HIS A 395 -34.43 42.94 -20.01
N PRO A 396 -35.07 42.99 -18.83
CA PRO A 396 -34.46 42.62 -17.55
C PRO A 396 -34.13 41.14 -17.39
N SER A 397 -34.37 40.27 -18.38
CA SER A 397 -33.85 38.90 -18.33
C SER A 397 -32.33 38.97 -18.50
N TYR A 398 -31.68 39.14 -17.35
CA TYR A 398 -30.28 39.48 -17.17
C TYR A 398 -29.27 38.57 -17.89
N ASP A 399 -29.69 37.48 -18.52
CA ASP A 399 -28.78 36.49 -19.10
C ASP A 399 -28.10 36.98 -20.39
N ASP A 400 -28.83 37.59 -21.32
CA ASP A 400 -28.24 37.98 -22.62
C ASP A 400 -27.28 39.17 -22.50
N HIS A 401 -27.57 40.14 -21.64
CA HIS A 401 -26.69 41.29 -21.41
C HIS A 401 -25.50 40.93 -20.51
N LYS A 402 -25.69 40.11 -19.46
CA LYS A 402 -24.57 39.65 -18.61
C LYS A 402 -23.53 38.90 -19.43
N VAL A 403 -23.93 38.12 -20.44
CA VAL A 403 -22.98 37.45 -21.34
C VAL A 403 -22.08 38.44 -22.10
N LYS A 404 -22.57 39.65 -22.40
CA LYS A 404 -21.85 40.65 -23.20
C LYS A 404 -21.16 41.73 -22.37
N CYS A 405 -21.59 41.96 -21.13
CA CYS A 405 -21.09 43.03 -20.28
C CYS A 405 -20.30 42.47 -19.08
N VAL A 406 -18.97 42.60 -19.14
CA VAL A 406 -18.03 42.17 -18.10
C VAL A 406 -18.32 42.78 -16.71
N VAL A 407 -18.93 43.97 -16.69
CA VAL A 407 -19.35 44.61 -15.44
C VAL A 407 -20.56 43.87 -14.87
N CYS A 408 -21.62 43.68 -15.66
CA CYS A 408 -22.84 43.02 -15.20
C CYS A 408 -22.65 41.52 -14.89
N SER A 409 -21.67 40.86 -15.53
CA SER A 409 -21.30 39.47 -15.22
C SER A 409 -20.56 39.30 -13.90
N SER A 410 -20.07 40.39 -13.29
CA SER A 410 -19.40 40.34 -12.00
C SER A 410 -20.45 40.21 -10.89
N ASP A 411 -20.65 39.00 -10.40
CA ASP A 411 -21.71 38.62 -9.46
C ASP A 411 -21.36 38.87 -7.99
N ASN A 412 -20.08 39.08 -7.68
CA ASN A 412 -19.59 39.32 -6.32
C ASN A 412 -18.36 40.25 -6.29
N GLY A 413 -17.95 40.62 -5.07
CA GLY A 413 -16.82 41.51 -4.83
C GLY A 413 -15.45 41.00 -5.30
N GLU A 414 -15.26 39.67 -5.36
CA GLU A 414 -14.02 39.08 -5.88
C GLU A 414 -13.93 39.24 -7.39
N ALA A 415 -15.02 38.98 -8.11
CA ALA A 415 -15.11 39.19 -9.56
C ALA A 415 -14.86 40.65 -9.95
N ILE A 416 -15.40 41.60 -9.16
CA ILE A 416 -15.11 43.03 -9.32
C ILE A 416 -13.63 43.30 -9.11
N SER A 417 -13.02 42.74 -8.06
CA SER A 417 -11.61 43.00 -7.73
C SER A 417 -10.69 42.56 -8.87
N TYR A 418 -10.95 41.38 -9.44
CA TYR A 418 -10.25 40.91 -10.64
C TYR A 418 -10.41 41.87 -11.83
N LEU A 419 -11.65 42.34 -12.07
CA LEU A 419 -11.92 43.30 -13.14
C LEU A 419 -11.18 44.63 -12.96
N LEU A 420 -11.05 45.12 -11.71
CA LEU A 420 -10.31 46.34 -11.41
C LEU A 420 -8.81 46.16 -11.64
N GLU A 421 -8.25 45.00 -11.26
CA GLU A 421 -6.86 44.65 -11.51
C GLU A 421 -6.55 44.56 -13.01
N GLU A 422 -7.42 43.94 -13.80
CA GLU A 422 -7.25 43.80 -15.26
C GLU A 422 -7.20 45.17 -15.98
N HIS A 423 -7.89 46.18 -15.42
CA HIS A 423 -7.97 47.52 -15.99
C HIS A 423 -7.06 48.56 -15.32
N ASP A 424 -6.09 48.14 -14.49
CA ASP A 424 -5.17 49.01 -13.75
C ASP A 424 -5.89 50.10 -12.91
N LEU A 425 -6.98 49.72 -12.22
CA LEU A 425 -7.77 50.61 -11.37
C LEU A 425 -7.47 50.41 -9.88
N ASP A 426 -7.76 51.46 -9.09
CA ASP A 426 -7.61 51.41 -7.63
C ASP A 426 -8.55 50.35 -7.04
N ALA A 427 -8.01 49.50 -6.16
CA ALA A 427 -8.77 48.49 -5.43
C ALA A 427 -9.82 49.12 -4.52
N LEU A 428 -10.97 48.43 -4.37
CA LEU A 428 -12.04 48.86 -3.48
C LEU A 428 -11.74 48.51 -2.02
N PRO A 429 -12.21 49.32 -1.05
CA PRO A 429 -12.18 48.94 0.36
C PRO A 429 -12.88 47.60 0.59
N THR A 430 -12.30 46.71 1.41
CA THR A 430 -12.75 45.32 1.59
C THR A 430 -14.21 45.23 2.06
N ASP A 431 -14.61 46.07 3.02
CA ASP A 431 -15.97 46.08 3.57
C ASP A 431 -17.02 46.55 2.55
N PHE A 432 -16.62 47.46 1.65
CA PHE A 432 -17.46 47.91 0.54
C PHE A 432 -17.55 46.83 -0.53
N ALA A 433 -16.42 46.29 -0.99
CA ALA A 433 -16.35 45.26 -2.03
C ALA A 433 -17.17 44.02 -1.68
N ALA A 434 -17.18 43.59 -0.41
CA ALA A 434 -17.92 42.43 0.06
C ALA A 434 -19.45 42.51 -0.15
N GLN A 435 -20.00 43.73 -0.26
CA GLN A 435 -21.44 43.97 -0.45
C GLN A 435 -21.80 44.37 -1.89
N MET A 436 -20.81 44.42 -2.78
CA MET A 436 -21.01 44.86 -4.16
C MET A 436 -21.04 43.70 -5.13
N ASN A 437 -21.90 43.84 -6.13
CA ASN A 437 -21.78 43.20 -7.43
C ASN A 437 -21.67 44.30 -8.51
N GLY A 438 -21.42 43.90 -9.75
CA GLY A 438 -21.29 44.83 -10.87
C GLY A 438 -22.48 45.79 -11.02
N PRO A 439 -23.73 45.30 -11.06
CA PRO A 439 -24.93 46.14 -11.02
C PRO A 439 -24.97 47.15 -9.87
N HIS A 440 -24.64 46.75 -8.65
CA HIS A 440 -24.62 47.66 -7.49
C HIS A 440 -23.66 48.81 -7.69
N LEU A 441 -22.45 48.54 -8.22
CA LEU A 441 -21.47 49.59 -8.51
C LEU A 441 -21.97 50.60 -9.54
N LEU A 442 -22.72 50.15 -10.55
CA LEU A 442 -23.28 51.04 -11.57
C LEU A 442 -24.28 52.03 -10.95
N GLY A 443 -25.05 51.59 -9.95
CA GLY A 443 -26.02 52.40 -9.20
C GLY A 443 -25.46 53.18 -8.01
N THR A 444 -24.20 52.95 -7.62
CA THR A 444 -23.60 53.58 -6.43
C THR A 444 -23.15 55.02 -6.70
N ASP A 445 -23.55 55.97 -5.86
CA ASP A 445 -23.11 57.36 -5.95
C ASP A 445 -22.11 57.75 -4.85
N ILE A 446 -21.67 59.02 -4.84
CA ILE A 446 -20.71 59.47 -3.83
C ILE A 446 -21.32 59.60 -2.43
N GLN A 447 -22.63 59.82 -2.34
CA GLN A 447 -23.33 59.92 -1.06
C GLN A 447 -23.49 58.55 -0.43
N ASP A 448 -23.72 57.50 -1.21
CA ASP A 448 -23.71 56.10 -0.75
C ASP A 448 -22.37 55.76 -0.07
N LEU A 449 -21.26 56.08 -0.73
CA LEU A 449 -19.91 55.80 -0.20
C LEU A 449 -19.64 56.52 1.12
N VAL A 450 -20.11 57.75 1.27
CA VAL A 450 -19.87 58.57 2.47
C VAL A 450 -20.85 58.23 3.60
N ASN A 451 -22.14 58.04 3.28
CA ASN A 451 -23.19 57.91 4.28
C ASN A 451 -23.44 56.44 4.68
N GLU A 452 -23.42 55.51 3.73
CA GLU A 452 -23.67 54.08 4.00
C GLU A 452 -22.38 53.36 4.39
N PHE A 453 -21.28 53.64 3.69
CA PHE A 453 -19.99 52.97 3.91
C PHE A 453 -18.97 53.78 4.72
N GLN A 454 -19.36 54.98 5.18
CA GLN A 454 -18.54 55.84 6.05
C GLN A 454 -17.12 56.13 5.51
N LEU A 455 -16.95 56.13 4.18
CA LEU A 455 -15.66 56.39 3.56
C LEU A 455 -15.33 57.89 3.66
N ASP A 456 -14.05 58.19 3.90
CA ASP A 456 -13.59 59.58 3.85
C ASP A 456 -13.70 60.14 2.42
N THR A 457 -13.85 61.46 2.31
CA THR A 457 -14.10 62.13 1.02
C THR A 457 -13.00 61.88 -0.01
N ARG A 458 -11.75 61.62 0.39
CA ARG A 458 -10.65 61.35 -0.54
C ARG A 458 -10.77 59.93 -1.09
N THR A 459 -11.02 58.95 -0.23
CA THR A 459 -11.22 57.55 -0.62
C THR A 459 -12.47 57.39 -1.48
N ALA A 460 -13.59 58.01 -1.09
CA ALA A 460 -14.82 58.01 -1.88
C ALA A 460 -14.61 58.58 -3.30
N LYS A 461 -13.82 59.65 -3.44
CA LYS A 461 -13.48 60.23 -4.76
C LYS A 461 -12.62 59.30 -5.63
N SER A 462 -11.70 58.55 -5.03
CA SER A 462 -10.90 57.54 -5.72
C SER A 462 -11.79 56.38 -6.20
N VAL A 463 -12.62 55.81 -5.32
CA VAL A 463 -13.58 54.75 -5.69
C VAL A 463 -14.52 55.22 -6.81
N MET A 464 -15.03 56.45 -6.74
CA MET A 464 -15.87 57.01 -7.81
C MET A 464 -15.16 57.15 -9.15
N LYS A 465 -13.82 57.24 -9.18
CA LYS A 465 -13.06 57.23 -10.44
C LYS A 465 -13.15 55.85 -11.11
N SER A 466 -12.97 54.78 -10.34
CA SER A 466 -13.13 53.40 -10.80
C SER A 466 -14.57 53.12 -11.24
N ILE A 467 -15.57 53.51 -10.45
CA ILE A 467 -16.99 53.36 -10.82
C ILE A 467 -17.33 54.09 -12.12
N ARG A 468 -16.82 55.32 -12.32
CA ARG A 468 -17.03 56.06 -13.58
C ARG A 468 -16.42 55.34 -14.78
N TYR A 469 -15.29 54.66 -14.61
CA TYR A 469 -14.69 53.85 -15.67
C TYR A 469 -15.56 52.63 -16.00
N LEU A 470 -15.99 51.87 -14.99
CA LEU A 470 -16.89 50.72 -15.17
C LEU A 470 -18.22 51.12 -15.80
N ARG A 471 -18.78 52.29 -15.45
CA ARG A 471 -19.95 52.87 -16.14
C ARG A 471 -19.71 53.10 -17.62
N LYS A 472 -18.51 53.50 -18.05
CA LYS A 472 -18.18 53.65 -19.47
C LYS A 472 -18.08 52.29 -20.18
N LEU A 473 -17.48 51.29 -19.53
CA LEU A 473 -17.45 49.92 -20.07
C LEU A 473 -18.86 49.37 -20.26
N HIS A 474 -19.70 49.52 -19.25
CA HIS A 474 -21.11 49.15 -19.33
C HIS A 474 -21.84 49.90 -20.44
N GLN A 475 -21.67 51.22 -20.55
CA GLN A 475 -22.26 52.02 -21.63
C GLN A 475 -21.82 51.59 -23.03
N ASN A 476 -20.59 51.14 -23.20
CA ASN A 476 -20.13 50.61 -24.49
C ASN A 476 -20.82 49.28 -24.82
N ALA A 477 -20.92 48.37 -23.84
CA ALA A 477 -21.64 47.11 -24.02
C ALA A 477 -23.14 47.33 -24.35
N LEU A 478 -23.75 48.40 -23.83
CA LEU A 478 -25.13 48.76 -24.16
C LEU A 478 -25.30 49.28 -25.60
N LYS A 479 -24.26 49.82 -26.25
CA LYS A 479 -24.31 50.37 -27.61
C LYS A 479 -24.10 49.30 -28.69
N ASP A 480 -23.49 48.18 -28.32
CA ASP A 480 -23.22 47.04 -29.20
C ASP A 480 -24.42 46.06 -29.27
N ASN A 481 -25.50 46.33 -28.51
CA ASN A 481 -26.82 45.70 -28.58
C ASN A 481 -27.80 46.60 -29.33
#